data_AF-A0A4S2EVT8-F1
#
_entry.id   AF-A0A4S2EVT8-F1
#
_cell.length_a   1.000
_cell.length_b   1.000
_cell.length_c   1.000
_cell.angle_alpha   90.00
_cell.angle_beta   90.00
_cell.angle_gamma   90.00
#
_symmetry.space_group_name_H-M   'P 1'
#
loop_
_entity.id
_entity.type
_entity.pdbx_description
1 polymer ?
#
loop_
_entity_poly.entity_id
_entity_poly.type
_entity_poly.pdbx_seq_one_letter_code
_entity_poly.pdbx_strand_id
1 'polypeptide(L)'
;MRRVPKEEADRALERATCTTADAALVRDLPWRRELDGHVRVLAGAAPEDDVPVHLAVSEGKARHRAKGLVAHRMATPLAEGSLCPTEQGVLTVSPELYVLMRSRILSPASLAVVVSLLCGRYSPRFDDPSGTSVQCEPVASVASIRSFAKTCEGLWFSRTNVCRVLDCVADGSRSPMETALNVLLSLSARDGGYGLPKPALNSPIHLSRNEVFAMRGQRRCEIDFLWPDHGAGLEYDGGGHFDSREAMEQDRLRDALMKERGLDIVRWTWPMVSDEVAFDLKVRELARKLGAKVSTGPCCNRLVERRVLRAFVLGRHLVW
;
A
#
# COMPACT_ATOMS: atom_id res chain seq x y z
N MET A 1 -12.19 -7.20 -10.44
CA MET A 1 -12.26 -8.68 -10.28
C MET A 1 -13.72 -9.10 -10.12
N ARG A 2 -14.11 -10.22 -10.74
CA ARG A 2 -15.44 -10.82 -10.51
C ARG A 2 -15.54 -11.28 -9.05
N ARG A 3 -16.71 -11.09 -8.43
CA ARG A 3 -17.00 -11.54 -7.06
C ARG A 3 -17.88 -12.78 -7.12
N VAL A 4 -17.62 -13.73 -6.22
CA VAL A 4 -18.47 -14.92 -6.05
C VAL A 4 -19.68 -14.51 -5.18
N PRO A 5 -20.92 -14.78 -5.62
CA PRO A 5 -22.12 -14.58 -4.81
C PRO A 5 -22.04 -15.34 -3.48
N LYS A 6 -22.68 -14.81 -2.43
CA LYS A 6 -22.56 -15.37 -1.07
C LYS A 6 -22.91 -16.86 -1.00
N GLU A 7 -24.05 -17.26 -1.53
CA GLU A 7 -24.50 -18.67 -1.50
C GLU A 7 -23.55 -19.63 -2.24
N GLU A 8 -22.91 -19.15 -3.32
CA GLU A 8 -21.90 -19.93 -4.04
C GLU A 8 -20.60 -20.02 -3.24
N ALA A 9 -20.18 -18.92 -2.60
CA ALA A 9 -19.00 -18.89 -1.74
C ALA A 9 -19.15 -19.79 -0.52
N ASP A 10 -20.30 -19.76 0.16
CA ASP A 10 -20.57 -20.59 1.33
C ASP A 10 -20.58 -22.09 0.95
N ARG A 11 -21.26 -22.45 -0.16
CA ARG A 11 -21.22 -23.84 -0.68
C ARG A 11 -19.84 -24.30 -1.10
N ALA A 12 -19.04 -23.41 -1.71
CA ALA A 12 -17.67 -23.74 -2.09
C ALA A 12 -16.79 -24.00 -0.87
N LEU A 13 -16.94 -23.19 0.20
CA LEU A 13 -16.20 -23.35 1.44
C LEU A 13 -16.61 -24.61 2.21
N GLU A 14 -17.89 -24.99 2.17
CA GLU A 14 -18.41 -26.25 2.73
C GLU A 14 -17.85 -27.49 2.04
N ARG A 15 -17.64 -27.41 0.72
CA ARG A 15 -17.07 -28.51 -0.08
C ARG A 15 -15.56 -28.48 -0.15
N ALA A 16 -14.92 -27.42 0.35
CA ALA A 16 -13.48 -27.24 0.24
C ALA A 16 -12.73 -28.32 1.02
N THR A 17 -11.70 -28.89 0.40
CA THR A 17 -10.76 -29.81 1.02
C THR A 17 -9.43 -29.12 1.30
N CYS A 18 -8.68 -29.66 2.24
CA CYS A 18 -7.36 -29.15 2.58
C CYS A 18 -6.38 -30.32 2.74
N THR A 19 -5.93 -30.85 1.60
CA THR A 19 -4.98 -31.98 1.53
C THR A 19 -3.65 -31.55 0.93
N THR A 20 -2.62 -32.39 1.06
CA THR A 20 -1.33 -32.18 0.40
C THR A 20 -1.45 -32.24 -1.13
N ALA A 21 -2.42 -33.00 -1.66
CA ALA A 21 -2.74 -33.02 -3.09
C ALA A 21 -3.32 -31.68 -3.56
N ASP A 22 -4.24 -31.09 -2.78
CA ASP A 22 -4.79 -29.75 -3.08
C ASP A 22 -3.69 -28.68 -3.09
N ALA A 23 -2.76 -28.74 -2.14
CA ALA A 23 -1.60 -27.83 -2.13
C ALA A 23 -0.70 -28.03 -3.37
N ALA A 24 -0.47 -29.27 -3.80
CA ALA A 24 0.31 -29.55 -5.00
C ALA A 24 -0.37 -28.99 -6.26
N LEU A 25 -1.69 -29.18 -6.39
CA LEU A 25 -2.48 -28.60 -7.49
C LEU A 25 -2.32 -27.08 -7.57
N VAL A 26 -2.40 -26.37 -6.44
CA VAL A 26 -2.21 -24.91 -6.41
C VAL A 26 -0.79 -24.52 -6.81
N ARG A 27 0.24 -25.23 -6.35
CA ARG A 27 1.64 -24.96 -6.76
C ARG A 27 1.86 -25.16 -8.26
N ASP A 28 1.13 -26.08 -8.87
CA ASP A 28 1.26 -26.42 -10.28
C ASP A 28 0.49 -25.48 -11.22
N LEU A 29 -0.33 -24.56 -10.68
CA LEU A 29 -1.03 -23.56 -11.48
C LEU A 29 -0.04 -22.63 -12.19
N PRO A 30 -0.25 -22.29 -13.48
CA PRO A 30 0.66 -21.44 -14.25
C PRO A 30 0.99 -20.11 -13.56
N TRP A 31 -0.03 -19.36 -13.13
CA TRP A 31 0.16 -18.08 -12.43
C TRP A 31 0.91 -18.23 -11.11
N ARG A 32 0.77 -19.36 -10.42
CA ARG A 32 1.47 -19.61 -9.15
C ARG A 32 2.95 -19.92 -9.43
N ARG A 33 3.26 -20.66 -10.50
CA ARG A 33 4.65 -20.91 -10.90
C ARG A 33 5.35 -19.63 -11.34
N GLU A 34 4.68 -18.77 -12.09
CA GLU A 34 5.20 -17.45 -12.48
C GLU A 34 5.52 -16.56 -11.27
N LEU A 35 4.73 -16.68 -10.20
CA LEU A 35 4.92 -15.93 -8.96
C LEU A 35 5.80 -16.65 -7.92
N ASP A 36 6.43 -17.79 -8.22
CA ASP A 36 7.15 -18.57 -7.21
C ASP A 36 8.30 -17.78 -6.57
N GLY A 37 9.08 -17.05 -7.37
CA GLY A 37 10.14 -16.17 -6.87
C GLY A 37 9.60 -15.14 -5.88
N HIS A 38 8.52 -14.44 -6.23
CA HIS A 38 7.85 -13.48 -5.36
C HIS A 38 7.35 -14.12 -4.06
N VAL A 39 6.70 -15.28 -4.16
CA VAL A 39 6.11 -16.01 -3.03
C VAL A 39 7.19 -16.49 -2.06
N ARG A 40 8.33 -16.98 -2.56
CA ARG A 40 9.48 -17.37 -1.74
C ARG A 40 10.06 -16.21 -0.96
N VAL A 41 10.31 -15.09 -1.64
CA VAL A 41 10.84 -13.88 -1.02
C VAL A 41 9.87 -13.37 0.05
N LEU A 42 8.58 -13.22 -0.27
CA LEU A 42 7.57 -12.77 0.70
C LEU A 42 7.38 -13.72 1.88
N ALA A 43 7.60 -15.02 1.70
CA ALA A 43 7.57 -16.00 2.77
C ALA A 43 8.86 -16.04 3.61
N GLY A 44 9.93 -15.37 3.17
CA GLY A 44 11.26 -15.48 3.78
C GLY A 44 11.82 -16.91 3.69
N ALA A 45 11.42 -17.67 2.68
CA ALA A 45 11.81 -19.07 2.52
C ALA A 45 13.20 -19.17 1.87
N ALA A 46 14.02 -20.11 2.33
CA ALA A 46 15.28 -20.43 1.67
C ALA A 46 15.00 -21.08 0.28
N PRO A 47 15.96 -21.04 -0.66
CA PRO A 47 15.78 -21.64 -2.00
C PRO A 47 15.37 -23.12 -1.96
N GLU A 48 15.87 -23.86 -0.98
CA GLU A 48 15.63 -25.28 -0.75
C GLU A 48 14.32 -25.61 0.00
N ASP A 49 13.67 -24.62 0.60
CA ASP A 49 12.45 -24.82 1.38
C ASP A 49 11.18 -24.78 0.51
N ASP A 50 10.22 -25.64 0.81
CA ASP A 50 8.88 -25.52 0.23
C ASP A 50 8.11 -24.36 0.88
N VAL A 51 7.65 -23.40 0.08
CA VAL A 51 6.73 -22.38 0.59
C VAL A 51 5.36 -23.02 0.85
N PRO A 52 4.83 -22.93 2.08
CA PRO A 52 3.55 -23.54 2.38
C PRO A 52 2.41 -22.86 1.61
N VAL A 53 1.50 -23.66 1.07
CA VAL A 53 0.23 -23.17 0.51
C VAL A 53 -0.78 -23.05 1.64
N HIS A 54 -1.47 -21.91 1.69
CA HIS A 54 -2.51 -21.64 2.68
C HIS A 54 -3.88 -21.94 2.05
N LEU A 55 -4.62 -22.91 2.59
CA LEU A 55 -5.94 -23.30 2.13
C LEU A 55 -6.99 -23.05 3.22
N ALA A 56 -8.25 -22.83 2.84
CA ALA A 56 -9.35 -22.52 3.76
C ALA A 56 -10.50 -23.53 3.66
N VAL A 57 -11.12 -23.88 4.80
CA VAL A 57 -12.25 -24.82 4.92
C VAL A 57 -13.25 -24.39 6.00
N SER A 58 -14.53 -24.80 5.90
CA SER A 58 -15.59 -24.43 6.87
C SER A 58 -15.54 -25.23 8.19
N GLU A 59 -15.53 -26.58 8.15
CA GLU A 59 -15.61 -27.45 9.33
C GLU A 59 -14.73 -28.73 9.24
N GLY A 60 -14.35 -29.30 10.40
CA GLY A 60 -13.69 -30.61 10.55
C GLY A 60 -12.15 -30.60 10.62
N LYS A 61 -11.54 -31.14 11.71
CA LYS A 61 -10.08 -31.35 11.97
C LYS A 61 -9.10 -30.32 11.34
N ALA A 62 -9.51 -29.06 11.20
CA ALA A 62 -8.96 -28.06 10.26
C ALA A 62 -7.94 -27.08 10.88
N ARG A 63 -7.02 -27.61 11.68
CA ARG A 63 -5.79 -26.92 12.07
C ARG A 63 -4.65 -27.91 12.06
N HIS A 64 -4.34 -28.40 10.87
CA HIS A 64 -3.21 -29.29 10.65
C HIS A 64 -2.14 -28.55 9.84
N ARG A 65 -0.88 -28.72 10.24
CA ARG A 65 0.28 -28.35 9.42
C ARG A 65 0.88 -29.64 8.88
N ALA A 66 0.89 -29.78 7.55
CA ALA A 66 1.66 -30.81 6.87
C ALA A 66 2.83 -30.15 6.15
N LYS A 67 3.81 -30.94 5.70
CA LYS A 67 4.92 -30.40 4.90
C LYS A 67 4.36 -29.63 3.68
N GLY A 68 4.63 -28.33 3.63
CA GLY A 68 4.18 -27.43 2.56
C GLY A 68 2.69 -27.03 2.58
N LEU A 69 1.92 -27.31 3.64
CA LEU A 69 0.49 -26.96 3.71
C LEU A 69 0.11 -26.36 5.06
N VAL A 70 -0.66 -25.27 5.03
CA VAL A 70 -1.30 -24.68 6.21
C VAL A 70 -2.82 -24.60 6.00
N ALA A 71 -3.56 -25.35 6.81
CA ALA A 71 -5.01 -25.31 6.85
C ALA A 71 -5.53 -24.16 7.72
N HIS A 72 -6.44 -23.34 7.18
CA HIS A 72 -7.15 -22.28 7.90
C HIS A 72 -8.63 -22.63 8.02
N ARG A 73 -9.13 -22.68 9.25
CA ARG A 73 -10.57 -22.80 9.49
C ARG A 73 -11.24 -21.43 9.35
N MET A 74 -12.21 -21.33 8.45
CA MET A 74 -13.08 -20.17 8.28
C MET A 74 -14.48 -20.52 8.78
N ALA A 75 -14.66 -20.43 10.10
CA ALA A 75 -15.90 -20.82 10.77
C ALA A 75 -17.00 -19.75 10.73
N THR A 76 -16.62 -18.50 10.43
CA THR A 76 -17.56 -17.39 10.31
C THR A 76 -18.13 -17.36 8.89
N PRO A 77 -19.45 -17.23 8.72
CA PRO A 77 -20.06 -17.06 7.39
C PRO A 77 -19.38 -15.93 6.62
N LEU A 78 -19.14 -16.16 5.33
CA LEU A 78 -18.46 -15.18 4.50
C LEU A 78 -19.42 -14.02 4.19
N ALA A 79 -18.89 -12.80 4.21
CA ALA A 79 -19.60 -11.66 3.64
C ALA A 79 -19.68 -11.81 2.12
N GLU A 80 -20.69 -11.21 1.49
CA GLU A 80 -20.78 -11.20 0.03
C GLU A 80 -19.52 -10.56 -0.59
N GLY A 81 -18.99 -11.18 -1.65
CA GLY A 81 -17.76 -10.73 -2.30
C GLY A 81 -16.47 -11.07 -1.55
N SER A 82 -16.52 -11.96 -0.57
CA SER A 82 -15.35 -12.49 0.15
C SER A 82 -14.40 -13.29 -0.74
N LEU A 83 -14.90 -13.92 -1.80
CA LEU A 83 -14.12 -14.77 -2.71
C LEU A 83 -14.15 -14.24 -4.14
N CYS A 84 -13.05 -14.51 -4.85
CA CYS A 84 -12.85 -14.20 -6.26
C CYS A 84 -12.48 -15.48 -7.02
N PRO A 85 -13.11 -15.78 -8.18
CA PRO A 85 -12.68 -16.89 -9.00
C PRO A 85 -11.40 -16.56 -9.76
N THR A 86 -10.56 -17.57 -9.94
CA THR A 86 -9.43 -17.56 -10.88
C THR A 86 -9.81 -18.29 -12.17
N GLU A 87 -9.09 -18.05 -13.25
CA GLU A 87 -9.35 -18.69 -14.55
C GLU A 87 -9.16 -20.22 -14.51
N GLN A 88 -8.37 -20.71 -13.55
CA GLN A 88 -8.02 -22.12 -13.39
C GLN A 88 -8.84 -22.83 -12.31
N GLY A 89 -10.04 -22.33 -12.00
CA GLY A 89 -11.03 -23.03 -11.16
C GLY A 89 -10.75 -23.00 -9.65
N VAL A 90 -9.76 -22.24 -9.19
CA VAL A 90 -9.52 -22.00 -7.75
C VAL A 90 -10.20 -20.71 -7.32
N LEU A 91 -10.75 -20.69 -6.11
CA LEU A 91 -11.25 -19.48 -5.47
C LEU A 91 -10.17 -18.89 -4.56
N THR A 92 -9.93 -17.58 -4.67
CA THR A 92 -9.04 -16.84 -3.78
C THR A 92 -9.85 -15.89 -2.91
N VAL A 93 -9.28 -15.48 -1.78
CA VAL A 93 -9.88 -14.41 -0.96
C VAL A 93 -9.81 -13.08 -1.72
N SER A 94 -10.85 -12.26 -1.56
CA SER A 94 -10.83 -10.90 -2.09
C SER A 94 -9.70 -10.08 -1.48
N PRO A 95 -9.16 -9.07 -2.20
CA PRO A 95 -8.21 -8.11 -1.63
C PRO A 95 -8.72 -7.49 -0.31
N GLU A 96 -10.01 -7.20 -0.22
CA GLU A 96 -10.64 -6.66 0.97
C GLU A 96 -10.61 -7.65 2.14
N LEU A 97 -11.05 -8.89 1.93
CA LEU A 97 -11.00 -9.92 2.98
C LEU A 97 -9.56 -10.23 3.38
N TYR A 98 -8.63 -10.26 2.43
CA TYR A 98 -7.20 -10.44 2.68
C TYR A 98 -6.69 -9.39 3.68
N VAL A 99 -7.01 -8.11 3.49
CA VAL A 99 -6.64 -7.04 4.43
C VAL A 99 -7.20 -7.30 5.84
N LEU A 100 -8.47 -7.71 5.96
CA LEU A 100 -9.06 -8.05 7.27
C LEU A 100 -8.35 -9.24 7.92
N MET A 101 -8.04 -10.29 7.17
CA MET A 101 -7.32 -11.45 7.68
C MET A 101 -5.90 -11.07 8.15
N ARG A 102 -5.18 -10.28 7.36
CA ARG A 102 -3.81 -9.84 7.67
C ARG A 102 -3.75 -8.86 8.83
N SER A 103 -4.80 -8.07 9.07
CA SER A 103 -4.86 -7.12 10.20
C SER A 103 -4.76 -7.77 11.59
N ARG A 104 -4.92 -9.10 11.68
CA ARG A 104 -4.80 -9.88 12.92
C ARG A 104 -3.36 -10.23 13.28
N ILE A 105 -2.45 -10.16 12.31
CA ILE A 105 -1.06 -10.61 12.45
C ILE A 105 -0.05 -9.53 12.08
N LEU A 106 -0.44 -8.55 11.27
CA LEU A 106 0.43 -7.46 10.85
C LEU A 106 0.40 -6.31 11.85
N SER A 107 1.54 -5.64 12.01
CA SER A 107 1.62 -4.34 12.65
C SER A 107 0.83 -3.29 11.84
N PRO A 108 0.43 -2.15 12.45
CA PRO A 108 -0.22 -1.06 11.71
C PRO A 108 0.59 -0.58 10.50
N ALA A 109 1.92 -0.47 10.64
CA ALA A 109 2.82 -0.06 9.56
C ALA A 109 2.83 -1.07 8.42
N SER A 110 2.99 -2.36 8.72
CA SER A 110 2.98 -3.42 7.69
C SER A 110 1.62 -3.53 7.01
N LEU A 111 0.53 -3.37 7.76
CA LEU A 111 -0.82 -3.35 7.20
C LEU A 111 -1.02 -2.13 6.28
N ALA A 112 -0.50 -0.96 6.65
CA ALA A 112 -0.55 0.24 5.84
C ALA A 112 0.15 0.05 4.49
N VAL A 113 1.35 -0.52 4.49
CA VAL A 113 2.06 -0.82 3.24
C VAL A 113 1.29 -1.83 2.38
N VAL A 114 0.75 -2.90 2.96
CA VAL A 114 -0.07 -3.87 2.22
C VAL A 114 -1.29 -3.21 1.58
N VAL A 115 -2.00 -2.34 2.31
CA VAL A 115 -3.13 -1.62 1.74
C VAL A 115 -2.68 -0.67 0.63
N SER A 116 -1.59 0.07 0.83
CA SER A 116 -1.05 0.96 -0.19
C SER A 116 -0.64 0.23 -1.48
N LEU A 117 -0.13 -1.00 -1.39
CA LEU A 117 0.15 -1.83 -2.56
C LEU A 117 -1.11 -2.29 -3.29
N LEU A 118 -2.12 -2.76 -2.56
CA LEU A 118 -3.38 -3.21 -3.17
C LEU A 118 -4.17 -2.07 -3.81
N CYS A 119 -4.05 -0.86 -3.25
CA CYS A 119 -4.65 0.38 -3.73
C CYS A 119 -3.73 1.19 -4.65
N GLY A 120 -2.51 0.71 -4.88
CA GLY A 120 -1.47 1.37 -5.66
C GLY A 120 -1.54 1.02 -7.14
N ARG A 121 -0.76 1.75 -7.93
CA ARG A 121 -0.61 1.56 -9.38
C ARG A 121 0.73 0.92 -9.75
N TYR A 122 1.35 0.25 -8.80
CA TYR A 122 2.60 -0.47 -9.01
C TYR A 122 2.63 -1.76 -8.21
N SER A 123 3.40 -2.72 -8.70
CA SER A 123 3.74 -3.96 -7.99
C SER A 123 5.26 -4.08 -7.94
N PRO A 124 5.86 -4.20 -6.73
CA PRO A 124 7.28 -4.48 -6.61
C PRO A 124 7.64 -5.86 -7.19
N ARG A 125 8.81 -5.95 -7.79
CA ARG A 125 9.44 -7.21 -8.19
C ARG A 125 10.25 -7.73 -7.01
N PHE A 126 9.58 -8.41 -6.08
CA PHE A 126 10.22 -8.99 -4.90
C PHE A 126 11.34 -9.99 -5.24
N ASP A 127 11.25 -10.61 -6.41
CA ASP A 127 12.24 -11.54 -6.94
C ASP A 127 13.45 -10.86 -7.60
N ASP A 128 13.44 -9.52 -7.74
CA ASP A 128 14.50 -8.74 -8.35
C ASP A 128 15.30 -7.96 -7.29
N PRO A 129 16.56 -8.35 -7.01
CA PRO A 129 17.41 -7.67 -6.04
C PRO A 129 17.72 -6.20 -6.37
N SER A 130 17.46 -5.77 -7.61
CA SER A 130 17.63 -4.37 -8.02
C SER A 130 16.47 -3.46 -7.61
N GLY A 131 15.39 -4.02 -7.02
CA GLY A 131 14.28 -3.25 -6.46
C GLY A 131 13.37 -2.63 -7.51
N THR A 132 13.17 -3.32 -8.64
CA THR A 132 12.31 -2.82 -9.71
C THR A 132 10.83 -2.95 -9.35
N SER A 133 10.00 -2.16 -10.03
CA SER A 133 8.55 -2.22 -9.89
C SER A 133 7.91 -2.13 -11.28
N VAL A 134 6.81 -2.83 -11.46
CA VAL A 134 5.99 -2.75 -12.68
C VAL A 134 4.75 -1.92 -12.41
N GLN A 135 4.33 -1.10 -13.37
CA GLN A 135 3.07 -0.39 -13.28
C GLN A 135 1.90 -1.38 -13.45
N CYS A 136 0.84 -1.20 -12.67
CA CYS A 136 -0.34 -2.03 -12.71
C CYS A 136 -1.59 -1.23 -12.32
N GLU A 137 -2.78 -1.78 -12.56
CA GLU A 137 -4.01 -1.21 -12.02
C GLU A 137 -4.26 -1.72 -10.59
N PRO A 138 -4.83 -0.88 -9.71
CA PRO A 138 -5.13 -1.27 -8.33
C PRO A 138 -6.18 -2.39 -8.30
N VAL A 139 -6.00 -3.32 -7.37
CA VAL A 139 -6.93 -4.45 -7.16
C VAL A 139 -7.98 -4.16 -6.10
N ALA A 140 -7.79 -3.08 -5.32
CA ALA A 140 -8.71 -2.58 -4.31
C ALA A 140 -8.66 -1.05 -4.24
N SER A 141 -9.56 -0.45 -3.46
CA SER A 141 -9.44 0.95 -3.04
C SER A 141 -9.68 1.10 -1.54
N VAL A 142 -9.22 2.20 -0.96
CA VAL A 142 -9.51 2.55 0.44
C VAL A 142 -11.02 2.53 0.69
N ALA A 143 -11.81 3.01 -0.27
CA ALA A 143 -13.26 2.97 -0.22
C ALA A 143 -13.83 1.54 -0.27
N SER A 144 -13.32 0.68 -1.16
CA SER A 144 -13.81 -0.71 -1.28
C SER A 144 -13.52 -1.52 -0.01
N ILE A 145 -12.29 -1.41 0.53
CA ILE A 145 -11.88 -2.07 1.77
C ILE A 145 -12.73 -1.57 2.94
N ARG A 146 -12.95 -0.25 3.06
CA ARG A 146 -13.78 0.32 4.13
C ARG A 146 -15.23 -0.15 4.03
N SER A 147 -15.78 -0.23 2.83
CA SER A 147 -17.14 -0.69 2.60
C SER A 147 -17.29 -2.17 2.98
N PHE A 148 -16.40 -3.02 2.50
CA PHE A 148 -16.38 -4.45 2.81
C PHE A 148 -16.16 -4.73 4.31
N ALA A 149 -15.29 -3.96 4.98
CA ALA A 149 -15.08 -4.12 6.42
C ALA A 149 -16.35 -3.87 7.25
N LYS A 150 -17.31 -3.08 6.74
CA LYS A 150 -18.60 -2.84 7.42
C LYS A 150 -19.56 -4.04 7.29
N THR A 151 -19.44 -4.87 6.25
CA THR A 151 -20.33 -6.01 6.00
C THR A 151 -19.90 -7.28 6.74
N CYS A 152 -18.65 -7.33 7.21
CA CYS A 152 -18.11 -8.46 7.95
C CYS A 152 -18.52 -8.44 9.43
N GLU A 153 -19.59 -9.16 9.76
CA GLU A 153 -20.02 -9.39 11.15
C GLU A 153 -19.01 -10.29 11.90
N GLY A 154 -18.81 -10.05 13.20
CA GLY A 154 -17.92 -10.86 14.04
C GLY A 154 -16.42 -10.57 13.90
N LEU A 155 -15.99 -9.69 12.99
CA LEU A 155 -14.59 -9.28 12.81
C LEU A 155 -14.29 -7.87 13.38
N TRP A 156 -14.90 -7.51 14.52
CA TRP A 156 -14.80 -6.17 15.11
C TRP A 156 -13.35 -5.69 15.33
N PHE A 157 -12.47 -6.55 15.85
CA PHE A 157 -11.07 -6.19 16.10
C PHE A 157 -10.33 -5.89 14.80
N SER A 158 -10.48 -6.77 13.79
CA SER A 158 -9.91 -6.57 12.46
C SER A 158 -10.44 -5.30 11.81
N ARG A 159 -11.75 -5.07 11.85
CA ARG A 159 -12.38 -3.85 11.32
C ARG A 159 -11.79 -2.59 11.97
N THR A 160 -11.63 -2.59 13.30
CA THR A 160 -11.04 -1.45 14.03
C THR A 160 -9.62 -1.16 13.56
N ASN A 161 -8.77 -2.20 13.46
CA ASN A 161 -7.39 -2.04 13.00
C ASN A 161 -7.31 -1.57 11.54
N VAL A 162 -8.12 -2.15 10.65
CA VAL A 162 -8.18 -1.76 9.24
C VAL A 162 -8.62 -0.31 9.11
N CYS A 163 -9.72 0.09 9.75
CA CYS A 163 -10.21 1.47 9.65
C CYS A 163 -9.15 2.49 10.09
N ARG A 164 -8.42 2.23 11.18
CA ARG A 164 -7.32 3.10 11.64
C ARG A 164 -6.25 3.29 10.57
N VAL A 165 -5.89 2.23 9.86
CA VAL A 165 -4.90 2.30 8.76
C VAL A 165 -5.48 3.03 7.55
N LEU A 166 -6.75 2.78 7.19
CA LEU A 166 -7.42 3.43 6.07
C LEU A 166 -7.58 4.95 6.23
N ASP A 167 -7.47 5.46 7.46
CA ASP A 167 -7.44 6.89 7.74
C ASP A 167 -6.08 7.54 7.42
N CYS A 168 -5.01 6.73 7.34
CA CYS A 168 -3.64 7.18 7.07
C CYS A 168 -3.15 6.88 5.65
N VAL A 169 -3.73 5.89 4.96
CA VAL A 169 -3.31 5.50 3.60
C VAL A 169 -4.24 6.04 2.53
N ALA A 170 -3.67 6.35 1.37
CA ALA A 170 -4.35 6.93 0.22
C ALA A 170 -4.21 6.02 -1.00
N ASP A 171 -5.18 6.09 -1.90
CA ASP A 171 -5.19 5.36 -3.16
C ASP A 171 -4.14 5.93 -4.13
N GLY A 172 -3.63 5.09 -5.03
CA GLY A 172 -2.93 5.55 -6.22
C GLY A 172 -1.44 5.88 -6.07
N SER A 173 -0.76 5.39 -5.03
CA SER A 173 0.72 5.38 -4.98
C SER A 173 1.28 4.71 -6.24
N ARG A 174 2.35 5.25 -6.83
CA ARG A 174 2.95 4.76 -8.08
C ARG A 174 4.38 4.24 -7.93
N SER A 175 4.97 4.44 -6.76
CA SER A 175 6.30 3.95 -6.46
C SER A 175 6.42 3.46 -5.01
N PRO A 176 7.43 2.62 -4.73
CA PRO A 176 7.86 2.28 -3.39
C PRO A 176 7.98 3.48 -2.44
N MET A 177 8.65 4.52 -2.94
CA MET A 177 9.01 5.66 -2.13
C MET A 177 7.78 6.51 -1.77
N GLU A 178 6.81 6.62 -2.68
CA GLU A 178 5.56 7.30 -2.38
C GLU A 178 4.78 6.61 -1.25
N THR A 179 4.72 5.28 -1.27
CA THR A 179 4.08 4.54 -0.18
C THR A 179 4.86 4.70 1.12
N ALA A 180 6.19 4.61 1.09
CA ALA A 180 7.01 4.82 2.27
C ALA A 180 6.79 6.21 2.88
N LEU A 181 6.80 7.27 2.06
CA LEU A 181 6.53 8.64 2.49
C LEU A 181 5.11 8.82 3.01
N ASN A 182 4.09 8.27 2.34
CA ASN A 182 2.71 8.34 2.83
C ASN A 182 2.60 7.72 4.23
N VAL A 183 3.16 6.53 4.42
CA VAL A 183 3.15 5.83 5.71
C VAL A 183 3.93 6.63 6.76
N LEU A 184 5.13 7.14 6.45
CA LEU A 184 5.90 7.97 7.39
C LEU A 184 5.11 9.20 7.83
N LEU A 185 4.58 9.96 6.87
CA LEU A 185 3.92 11.24 7.13
C LEU A 185 2.59 11.05 7.87
N SER A 186 1.75 10.12 7.41
CA SER A 186 0.34 10.04 7.82
C SER A 186 0.08 9.04 8.96
N LEU A 187 0.93 8.01 9.14
CA LEU A 187 0.71 7.03 10.21
C LEU A 187 0.78 7.70 11.58
N SER A 188 0.06 7.15 12.56
CA SER A 188 -0.02 7.75 13.89
C SER A 188 1.35 7.81 14.59
N ALA A 189 1.56 8.82 15.43
CA ALA A 189 2.78 8.95 16.22
C ALA A 189 3.03 7.79 17.18
N ARG A 190 1.97 7.08 17.60
CA ARG A 190 2.10 5.85 18.41
C ARG A 190 2.73 4.72 17.62
N ASP A 191 2.48 4.68 16.32
CA ASP A 191 2.94 3.63 15.42
C ASP A 191 4.19 4.09 14.63
N GLY A 192 4.83 5.18 15.06
CA GLY A 192 6.10 5.70 14.53
C GLY A 192 5.99 6.77 13.44
N GLY A 193 4.80 7.07 12.93
CA GLY A 193 4.62 8.12 11.92
C GLY A 193 4.58 9.52 12.51
N TYR A 194 4.30 10.53 11.68
CA TYR A 194 4.18 11.92 12.12
C TYR A 194 2.72 12.36 12.37
N GLY A 195 1.74 11.53 12.00
CA GLY A 195 0.32 11.82 12.20
C GLY A 195 -0.15 13.06 11.44
N LEU A 196 0.48 13.38 10.31
CA LEU A 196 0.00 14.43 9.43
C LEU A 196 -1.34 14.04 8.80
N PRO A 197 -2.15 15.02 8.37
CA PRO A 197 -3.33 14.75 7.57
C PRO A 197 -3.00 13.86 6.38
N LYS A 198 -3.90 12.94 6.04
CA LYS A 198 -3.72 12.06 4.88
C LYS A 198 -3.70 12.88 3.58
N PRO A 199 -2.69 12.70 2.70
CA PRO A 199 -2.64 13.35 1.39
C PRO A 199 -3.55 12.66 0.37
N ALA A 200 -3.90 13.36 -0.69
CA ALA A 200 -4.35 12.77 -1.94
C ALA A 200 -3.12 12.49 -2.81
N LEU A 201 -2.89 11.22 -3.20
CA LEU A 201 -1.70 10.87 -3.98
C LEU A 201 -1.94 11.06 -5.48
N ASN A 202 -0.87 11.40 -6.21
CA ASN A 202 -0.85 11.48 -7.67
C ASN A 202 -2.08 12.17 -8.28
N SER A 203 -2.53 13.24 -7.63
CA SER A 203 -3.82 13.86 -7.93
C SER A 203 -3.69 14.77 -9.15
N PRO A 204 -4.52 14.59 -10.19
CA PRO A 204 -4.43 15.40 -11.39
C PRO A 204 -5.03 16.79 -11.19
N ILE A 205 -4.21 17.80 -11.42
CA ILE A 205 -4.60 19.20 -11.50
C ILE A 205 -4.81 19.55 -12.97
N HIS A 206 -6.07 19.75 -13.37
CA HIS A 206 -6.42 20.09 -14.74
C HIS A 206 -6.10 21.57 -15.03
N LEU A 207 -5.47 21.80 -16.17
CA LEU A 207 -5.07 23.12 -16.64
C LEU A 207 -6.17 23.75 -17.50
N SER A 208 -6.41 25.04 -17.33
CA SER A 208 -7.26 25.85 -18.22
C SER A 208 -6.59 26.03 -19.58
N ARG A 209 -7.36 26.47 -20.58
CA ARG A 209 -6.83 26.64 -21.95
C ARG A 209 -5.58 27.52 -22.03
N ASN A 210 -5.54 28.61 -21.26
CA ASN A 210 -4.40 29.53 -21.25
C ASN A 210 -3.15 28.87 -20.63
N GLU A 211 -3.33 28.11 -19.57
CA GLU A 211 -2.24 27.40 -18.89
C GLU A 211 -1.75 26.21 -19.73
N VAL A 212 -2.64 25.53 -20.46
CA VAL A 212 -2.26 24.50 -21.45
C VAL A 212 -1.36 25.09 -22.52
N PHE A 213 -1.67 26.29 -23.02
CA PHE A 213 -0.82 26.98 -23.99
C PHE A 213 0.56 27.30 -23.40
N ALA A 214 0.60 27.85 -22.18
CA ALA A 214 1.84 28.15 -21.48
C ALA A 214 2.69 26.88 -21.20
N MET A 215 2.03 25.77 -20.87
CA MET A 215 2.66 24.47 -20.57
C MET A 215 2.85 23.60 -21.83
N ARG A 216 3.00 24.21 -23.01
CA ARG A 216 3.32 23.52 -24.29
C ARG A 216 2.37 22.36 -24.62
N GLY A 217 1.08 22.52 -24.34
CA GLY A 217 0.04 21.54 -24.63
C GLY A 217 -0.23 20.52 -23.52
N GLN A 218 0.51 20.55 -22.41
CA GLN A 218 0.23 19.70 -21.25
C GLN A 218 -1.14 20.06 -20.66
N ARG A 219 -2.04 19.08 -20.55
CA ARG A 219 -3.43 19.29 -20.08
C ARG A 219 -3.63 19.17 -18.58
N ARG A 220 -2.72 18.47 -17.91
CA ARG A 220 -2.76 18.23 -16.46
C ARG A 220 -1.36 18.09 -15.89
N CYS A 221 -1.21 18.49 -14.64
CA CYS A 221 -0.06 18.18 -13.80
C CYS A 221 -0.49 17.20 -12.71
N GLU A 222 0.39 16.31 -12.28
CA GLU A 222 0.12 15.38 -11.18
C GLU A 222 1.12 15.70 -10.07
N ILE A 223 0.60 15.91 -8.86
CA ILE A 223 1.41 16.15 -7.66
C ILE A 223 1.40 14.86 -6.84
N ASP A 224 2.58 14.40 -6.41
CA ASP A 224 2.73 13.11 -5.72
C ASP A 224 1.91 13.07 -4.42
N PHE A 225 1.95 14.15 -3.64
CA PHE A 225 1.20 14.32 -2.40
C PHE A 225 0.51 15.68 -2.37
N LEU A 226 -0.81 15.71 -2.32
CA LEU A 226 -1.59 16.94 -2.30
C LEU A 226 -2.46 17.04 -1.05
N TRP A 227 -2.45 18.21 -0.41
CA TRP A 227 -3.39 18.60 0.65
C TRP A 227 -4.18 19.83 0.18
N PRO A 228 -5.26 19.63 -0.62
CA PRO A 228 -5.99 20.73 -1.25
C PRO A 228 -6.51 21.74 -0.24
N ASP A 229 -7.07 21.27 0.88
CA ASP A 229 -7.66 22.11 1.93
C ASP A 229 -6.63 22.99 2.65
N HIS A 230 -5.33 22.71 2.49
CA HIS A 230 -4.24 23.44 3.11
C HIS A 230 -3.40 24.22 2.09
N GLY A 231 -3.76 24.18 0.80
CA GLY A 231 -2.97 24.83 -0.25
C GLY A 231 -1.53 24.30 -0.33
N ALA A 232 -1.29 23.04 0.02
CA ALA A 232 0.06 22.47 0.14
C ALA A 232 0.23 21.22 -0.70
N GLY A 233 1.43 21.01 -1.23
CA GLY A 233 1.80 19.78 -1.91
C GLY A 233 3.27 19.41 -1.72
N LEU A 234 3.59 18.17 -2.01
CA LEU A 234 4.94 17.61 -1.95
C LEU A 234 5.16 16.76 -3.20
N GLU A 235 6.31 16.98 -3.85
CA GLU A 235 6.84 16.12 -4.91
C GLU A 235 8.13 15.44 -4.42
N TYR A 236 8.27 14.16 -4.73
CA TYR A 236 9.48 13.40 -4.47
C TYR A 236 10.32 13.30 -5.75
N ASP A 237 11.50 13.91 -5.72
CA ASP A 237 12.45 13.83 -6.82
C ASP A 237 13.44 12.68 -6.57
N GLY A 238 13.30 11.63 -7.39
CA GLY A 238 14.17 10.46 -7.41
C GLY A 238 15.58 10.72 -7.96
N GLY A 239 15.92 11.97 -8.31
CA GLY A 239 17.22 12.35 -8.87
C GLY A 239 17.28 12.24 -10.40
N GLY A 240 16.12 12.31 -11.04
CA GLY A 240 15.98 12.13 -12.49
C GLY A 240 15.57 13.42 -13.19
N HIS A 241 16.35 14.49 -13.08
CA HIS A 241 16.13 15.68 -13.90
C HIS A 241 17.32 16.03 -14.77
N PHE A 242 17.00 16.07 -16.07
CA PHE A 242 17.82 16.36 -17.22
C PHE A 242 18.47 17.76 -17.11
N ASP A 243 19.78 17.82 -17.39
CA ASP A 243 20.63 19.02 -17.46
C ASP A 243 20.31 19.94 -18.66
N SER A 244 19.03 20.11 -19.03
CA SER A 244 18.64 21.03 -20.09
C SER A 244 18.02 22.30 -19.52
N ARG A 245 18.45 23.45 -20.06
CA ARG A 245 17.90 24.76 -19.71
C ARG A 245 16.38 24.82 -19.89
N GLU A 246 15.87 24.15 -20.92
CA GLU A 246 14.44 24.09 -21.23
C GLU A 246 13.64 23.37 -20.14
N ALA A 247 14.15 22.25 -19.61
CA ALA A 247 13.50 21.53 -18.51
C ALA A 247 13.42 22.39 -17.24
N MET A 248 14.50 23.11 -16.92
CA MET A 248 14.53 24.03 -15.77
C MET A 248 13.53 25.19 -15.91
N GLU A 249 13.42 25.76 -17.10
CA GLU A 249 12.46 26.84 -17.38
C GLU A 249 11.02 26.34 -17.27
N GLN A 250 10.75 25.11 -17.73
CA GLN A 250 9.44 24.49 -17.65
C GLN A 250 9.05 24.14 -16.21
N ASP A 251 9.99 23.69 -15.38
CA ASP A 251 9.76 23.42 -13.96
C ASP A 251 9.48 24.70 -13.17
N ARG A 252 10.21 25.79 -13.43
CA ARG A 252 9.93 27.10 -12.84
C ARG A 252 8.56 27.65 -13.21
N LEU A 253 8.13 27.43 -14.46
CA LEU A 253 6.80 27.83 -14.90
C LEU A 253 5.72 27.02 -14.18
N ARG A 254 5.92 25.71 -14.02
CA ARG A 254 5.04 24.83 -13.25
C ARG A 254 4.91 25.32 -11.80
N ASP A 255 6.02 25.67 -11.15
CA ASP A 255 6.00 26.19 -9.78
C ASP A 255 5.24 27.50 -9.65
N ALA A 256 5.51 28.46 -10.56
CA ALA A 256 4.81 29.74 -10.57
C ALA A 256 3.30 29.55 -10.74
N LEU A 257 2.92 28.63 -11.63
CA LEU A 257 1.52 28.30 -11.90
C LEU A 257 0.81 27.67 -10.70
N MET A 258 1.43 26.69 -10.06
CA MET A 258 0.86 26.07 -8.85
C MET A 258 0.72 27.10 -7.73
N LYS A 259 1.71 27.98 -7.58
CA LYS A 259 1.67 29.06 -6.60
C LYS A 259 0.55 30.08 -6.87
N GLU A 260 0.31 30.44 -8.13
CA GLU A 260 -0.82 31.30 -8.51
C GLU A 260 -2.17 30.65 -8.14
N ARG A 261 -2.27 29.33 -8.24
CA ARG A 261 -3.43 28.54 -7.78
C ARG A 261 -3.51 28.37 -6.27
N GLY A 262 -2.65 29.04 -5.49
CA GLY A 262 -2.62 28.94 -4.03
C GLY A 262 -2.03 27.63 -3.52
N LEU A 263 -1.28 26.90 -4.35
CA LEU A 263 -0.59 25.67 -3.98
C LEU A 263 0.91 25.92 -3.78
N ASP A 264 1.38 25.68 -2.55
CA ASP A 264 2.78 25.70 -2.19
C ASP A 264 3.35 24.27 -2.28
N ILE A 265 4.02 23.97 -3.39
CA ILE A 265 4.62 22.66 -3.67
C ILE A 265 6.07 22.65 -3.19
N VAL A 266 6.39 21.75 -2.26
CA VAL A 266 7.77 21.51 -1.81
C VAL A 266 8.34 20.27 -2.52
N ARG A 267 9.63 20.27 -2.82
CA ARG A 267 10.33 19.11 -3.41
C ARG A 267 11.27 18.47 -2.41
N TRP A 268 11.18 17.15 -2.23
CA TRP A 268 12.10 16.37 -1.39
C TRP A 268 12.90 15.40 -2.23
N THR A 269 14.19 15.27 -1.93
CA THR A 269 15.10 14.32 -2.59
C THR A 269 15.46 13.18 -1.65
N TRP A 270 16.04 12.10 -2.19
CA TRP A 270 16.50 10.97 -1.37
C TRP A 270 17.42 11.38 -0.20
N PRO A 271 18.45 12.23 -0.36
CA PRO A 271 19.26 12.70 0.77
C PRO A 271 18.45 13.38 1.89
N MET A 272 17.41 14.13 1.54
CA MET A 272 16.53 14.77 2.52
C MET A 272 15.66 13.77 3.28
N VAL A 273 15.24 12.68 2.61
CA VAL A 273 14.37 11.67 3.22
C VAL A 273 15.16 10.63 4.03
N SER A 274 16.32 10.23 3.54
CA SER A 274 17.17 9.20 4.15
C SER A 274 17.85 9.68 5.44
N ASP A 275 18.23 10.95 5.53
CA ASP A 275 18.75 11.54 6.77
C ASP A 275 17.63 11.82 7.78
N GLU A 276 17.74 11.29 8.99
CA GLU A 276 16.71 11.40 10.03
C GLU A 276 16.47 12.85 10.46
N VAL A 277 17.54 13.65 10.59
CA VAL A 277 17.47 15.02 11.09
C VAL A 277 16.89 15.97 10.05
N ALA A 278 17.36 15.86 8.80
CA ALA A 278 16.84 16.61 7.66
C ALA A 278 15.35 16.30 7.43
N PHE A 279 14.97 15.02 7.51
CA PHE A 279 13.58 14.62 7.39
C PHE A 279 12.72 15.21 8.50
N ASP A 280 13.15 15.14 9.77
CA ASP A 280 12.44 15.76 10.91
C ASP A 280 12.23 17.28 10.73
N LEU A 281 13.23 17.98 10.18
CA LEU A 281 13.13 19.42 9.87
C LEU A 281 12.09 19.69 8.77
N LYS A 282 12.11 18.90 7.70
CA LYS A 282 11.16 19.04 6.58
C LYS A 282 9.74 18.68 6.96
N VAL A 283 9.55 17.65 7.78
CA VAL A 283 8.24 17.31 8.31
C VAL A 283 7.71 18.41 9.22
N ARG A 284 8.53 19.06 10.05
CA ARG A 284 8.10 20.22 10.85
C ARG A 284 7.69 21.40 9.97
N GLU A 285 8.39 21.64 8.88
CA GLU A 285 8.03 22.67 7.91
C GLU A 285 6.66 22.39 7.29
N LEU A 286 6.45 21.16 6.81
CA LEU A 286 5.18 20.72 6.25
C LEU A 286 4.05 20.75 7.30
N ALA A 287 4.29 20.27 8.51
CA ALA A 287 3.31 20.26 9.60
C ALA A 287 2.79 21.66 9.92
N ARG A 288 3.66 22.68 9.92
CA ARG A 288 3.26 24.08 10.12
C ARG A 288 2.32 24.56 9.01
N LYS A 289 2.61 24.22 7.74
CA LYS A 289 1.72 24.54 6.61
C LYS A 289 0.37 23.83 6.73
N LEU A 290 0.38 22.58 7.19
CA LEU A 290 -0.82 21.77 7.40
C LEU A 290 -1.57 22.09 8.70
N GLY A 291 -1.12 23.07 9.51
CA GLY A 291 -1.72 23.35 10.82
C GLY A 291 -1.65 22.18 11.82
N ALA A 292 -0.79 21.18 11.56
CA ALA A 292 -0.65 19.98 12.35
C ALA A 292 0.41 20.14 13.45
N LYS A 293 0.16 19.51 14.60
CA LYS A 293 1.13 19.47 15.71
C LYS A 293 1.94 18.17 15.63
N VAL A 294 3.24 18.30 15.46
CA VAL A 294 4.17 17.16 15.45
C VAL A 294 5.18 17.26 16.59
N SER A 295 5.40 16.17 17.30
CA SER A 295 6.50 16.04 18.25
C SER A 295 7.71 15.45 17.52
N THR A 296 8.82 16.19 17.48
CA THR A 296 10.06 15.82 16.77
C THR A 296 11.28 16.15 17.62
N GLY A 297 12.45 15.63 17.23
CA GLY A 297 13.71 15.85 17.93
C GLY A 297 14.09 14.78 18.97
N PRO A 298 15.30 14.90 19.56
CA PRO A 298 15.93 13.82 20.34
C PRO A 298 15.18 13.45 21.62
N CYS A 299 14.46 14.40 22.21
CA CYS A 299 13.67 14.18 23.44
C CYS A 299 12.26 13.68 23.17
N CYS A 300 11.90 13.41 21.90
CA CYS A 300 10.60 12.86 21.57
C CYS A 300 10.46 11.45 22.15
N ASN A 301 9.43 11.23 22.96
CA ASN A 301 9.13 9.91 23.53
C ASN A 301 8.71 8.85 22.49
N ARG A 302 8.62 9.24 21.20
CA ARG A 302 8.31 8.37 20.06
C ARG A 302 9.49 8.13 19.12
N LEU A 303 10.70 8.55 19.51
CA LEU A 303 11.88 8.44 18.66
C LEU A 303 12.19 6.99 18.29
N VAL A 304 12.01 6.05 19.22
CA VAL A 304 12.25 4.62 18.98
C VAL A 304 11.27 4.08 17.95
N GLU A 305 9.97 4.30 18.13
CA GLU A 305 8.93 3.86 17.19
C GLU A 305 9.15 4.48 15.80
N ARG A 306 9.56 5.74 15.73
CA ARG A 306 9.89 6.42 14.47
C ARG A 306 11.08 5.81 13.76
N ARG A 307 12.15 5.48 14.49
CA ARG A 307 13.33 4.81 13.93
C ARG A 307 13.00 3.41 13.43
N VAL A 308 12.18 2.66 14.18
CA VAL A 308 11.68 1.35 13.75
C VAL A 308 10.87 1.48 12.46
N LEU A 309 9.95 2.45 12.39
CA LEU A 309 9.17 2.68 11.18
C LEU A 309 10.05 3.09 9.99
N ARG A 310 10.99 4.03 10.18
CA ARG A 310 11.93 4.46 9.15
C ARG A 310 12.77 3.30 8.63
N ALA A 311 13.34 2.49 9.52
CA ALA A 311 14.09 1.29 9.13
C ALA A 311 13.22 0.30 8.37
N PHE A 312 11.95 0.14 8.75
CA PHE A 312 10.99 -0.74 8.08
C PHE A 312 10.64 -0.27 6.67
N VAL A 313 10.30 1.01 6.48
CA VAL A 313 9.80 1.52 5.18
C VAL A 313 10.89 2.07 4.25
N LEU A 314 12.09 2.38 4.76
CA LEU A 314 13.22 2.87 3.94
C LEU A 314 14.34 1.82 3.80
N GLY A 315 14.31 0.76 4.61
CA GLY A 315 15.29 -0.32 4.52
C GLY A 315 15.04 -1.25 3.34
N ARG A 316 16.00 -2.14 3.08
CA ARG A 316 15.81 -3.33 2.24
C ARG A 316 14.79 -4.24 2.92
N HIS A 317 13.52 -4.10 2.56
CA HIS A 317 12.46 -4.94 3.07
C HIS A 317 11.95 -5.82 1.93
N LEU A 318 11.40 -6.99 2.25
CA LEU A 318 10.69 -7.90 1.33
C LEU A 318 9.46 -7.27 0.62
N VAL A 319 9.25 -5.97 0.79
CA VAL A 319 8.11 -5.21 0.26
C VAL A 319 8.57 -4.11 -0.72
N TRP A 320 9.88 -3.86 -0.86
CA TRP A 320 10.50 -2.97 -1.85
C TRP A 320 11.50 -3.71 -2.73
#